data_AF-A0A9P6XKM9-F1
#
_entry.id   AF-A0A9P6XKM9-F1
#
_cell.length_a   1.000
_cell.length_b   1.000
_cell.length_c   1.000
_cell.angle_alpha   90.00
_cell.angle_beta   90.00
_cell.angle_gamma   90.00
#
_symmetry.space_group_name_H-M   'P 1'
#
loop_
_entity.id
_entity.type
_entity.pdbx_description
1 polymer ?
#
loop_
_entity_poly.entity_id
_entity_poly.type
_entity_poly.pdbx_seq_one_letter_code
_entity_poly.pdbx_strand_id
1 'polypeptide(L)'
;MVPKKRQSKRVRMAHRYRIAGRIKDHQRKERRGEKKNPKANRKSKKDPGIPNNWPFKEELLNEVEKQRQEAEEEKRKKKEMNKKKKKSPVKKEASVKEEEVDSGEAEIDAKEESE
;
A
#
# COMPACT_ATOMS: atom_id res chain seq x y z
N MET A 1 -35.32 -52.25 -3.89
CA MET A 1 -35.10 -50.98 -3.13
C MET A 1 -35.66 -49.82 -3.96
N VAL A 2 -36.65 -49.08 -3.48
CA VAL A 2 -37.20 -47.93 -4.25
C VAL A 2 -36.23 -46.74 -4.13
N PRO A 3 -35.75 -46.16 -5.24
CA PRO A 3 -34.82 -45.03 -5.20
C PRO A 3 -35.48 -43.79 -4.59
N LYS A 4 -34.77 -43.13 -3.67
CA LYS A 4 -35.27 -41.95 -2.95
C LYS A 4 -35.45 -40.77 -3.92
N LYS A 5 -36.60 -40.10 -3.83
CA LYS A 5 -36.89 -38.92 -4.64
C LYS A 5 -35.88 -37.81 -4.35
N ARG A 6 -35.13 -37.38 -5.37
CA ARG A 6 -34.12 -36.32 -5.26
C ARG A 6 -34.80 -34.95 -5.22
N GLN A 7 -34.27 -34.06 -4.39
CA GLN A 7 -34.74 -32.68 -4.35
C GLN A 7 -34.31 -31.92 -5.60
N SER A 8 -35.16 -31.01 -6.06
CA SER A 8 -34.86 -30.15 -7.20
C SER A 8 -33.82 -29.09 -6.82
N LYS A 9 -32.90 -28.80 -7.74
CA LYS A 9 -31.97 -27.66 -7.62
C LYS A 9 -32.64 -26.30 -7.91
N ARG A 10 -33.90 -26.31 -8.38
CA ARG A 10 -34.63 -25.08 -8.71
C ARG A 10 -34.94 -24.28 -7.45
N VAL A 11 -34.55 -23.02 -7.44
CA VAL A 11 -34.83 -22.09 -6.34
C VAL A 11 -36.00 -21.20 -6.71
N ARG A 12 -37.01 -21.11 -5.82
CA ARG A 12 -38.13 -20.18 -5.97
C ARG A 12 -37.63 -18.73 -5.94
N MET A 13 -38.23 -17.84 -6.72
CA MET A 13 -37.83 -16.43 -6.77
C MET A 13 -37.89 -15.76 -5.39
N ALA A 14 -38.94 -16.01 -4.60
CA ALA A 14 -39.06 -15.51 -3.23
C ALA A 14 -37.86 -15.89 -2.33
N HIS A 15 -37.29 -17.08 -2.52
CA HIS A 15 -36.10 -17.50 -1.76
C HIS A 15 -34.86 -16.71 -2.18
N ARG A 16 -34.68 -16.46 -3.49
CA ARG A 16 -33.57 -15.62 -4.00
C ARG A 16 -33.66 -14.18 -3.46
N TYR A 17 -34.85 -13.58 -3.49
CA TYR A 17 -35.05 -12.23 -2.96
C TYR A 17 -34.81 -12.16 -1.44
N ARG A 18 -35.24 -13.18 -0.69
CA ARG A 18 -34.96 -13.27 0.75
C ARG A 18 -33.46 -13.38 1.04
N ILE A 19 -32.72 -14.20 0.28
CA ILE A 19 -31.27 -14.31 0.41
C ILE A 19 -30.61 -12.96 0.11
N ALA A 20 -30.99 -12.32 -1.00
CA ALA A 20 -30.45 -11.01 -1.39
C ALA A 20 -30.71 -9.93 -0.31
N GLY A 21 -31.91 -9.90 0.28
CA GLY A 21 -32.23 -9.01 1.40
C GLY A 21 -31.33 -9.26 2.62
N ARG A 22 -31.17 -10.53 3.02
CA ARG A 22 -30.29 -10.91 4.15
C ARG A 22 -28.83 -10.53 3.92
N ILE A 23 -28.32 -10.70 2.70
CA ILE A 23 -26.95 -10.30 2.33
C ILE A 23 -26.79 -8.78 2.46
N LYS A 24 -27.75 -8.00 1.92
CA LYS A 24 -27.72 -6.54 2.03
C LYS A 24 -27.75 -6.07 3.49
N ASP A 25 -28.59 -6.68 4.32
CA ASP A 25 -28.69 -6.35 5.74
C ASP A 25 -27.41 -6.70 6.50
N HIS A 26 -26.79 -7.84 6.18
CA HIS A 26 -25.51 -8.24 6.75
C HIS A 26 -24.40 -7.24 6.40
N GLN A 27 -24.23 -6.92 5.11
CA GLN A 27 -23.26 -5.93 4.66
C GLN A 27 -23.50 -4.54 5.28
N ARG A 28 -24.78 -4.14 5.47
CA ARG A 28 -25.12 -2.89 6.16
C ARG A 28 -24.67 -2.91 7.62
N LYS A 29 -24.83 -4.04 8.31
CA LYS A 29 -24.37 -4.22 9.70
C LYS A 29 -22.85 -4.25 9.79
N GLU A 30 -22.16 -4.98 8.90
CA GLU A 30 -20.69 -5.02 8.84
C GLU A 30 -20.09 -3.63 8.63
N ARG A 31 -20.59 -2.86 7.64
CA ARG A 31 -20.13 -1.48 7.40
C ARG A 31 -20.35 -0.56 8.59
N ARG A 32 -21.46 -0.72 9.32
CA ARG A 32 -21.72 0.03 10.57
C ARG A 32 -20.75 -0.39 11.68
N GLY A 33 -20.47 -1.70 11.80
CA GLY A 33 -19.51 -2.25 12.75
C GLY A 33 -18.08 -1.77 12.49
N GLU A 34 -17.63 -1.79 11.24
CA GLU A 34 -16.34 -1.27 10.79
C GLU A 34 -16.17 0.21 11.13
N LYS A 35 -17.20 1.03 10.87
CA LYS A 35 -17.18 2.46 11.21
C LYS A 35 -17.14 2.69 12.73
N LYS A 36 -17.86 1.88 13.51
CA LYS A 36 -17.93 2.03 14.97
C LYS A 36 -16.61 1.63 15.64
N ASN A 37 -15.96 0.58 15.15
CA ASN A 37 -14.72 0.03 15.72
C ASN A 37 -13.60 -0.06 14.67
N PRO A 38 -13.05 1.07 14.20
CA PRO A 38 -12.04 1.09 13.13
C PRO A 38 -10.71 0.42 13.53
N LYS A 39 -10.44 0.23 14.83
CA LYS A 39 -9.23 -0.42 15.34
C LYS A 39 -9.33 -1.95 15.37
N ALA A 40 -10.53 -2.51 15.55
CA ALA A 40 -10.72 -3.96 15.69
C ALA A 40 -10.53 -4.72 14.36
N ASN A 41 -10.80 -4.07 13.23
CA ASN A 41 -10.69 -4.67 11.90
C ASN A 41 -9.37 -4.37 11.19
N ARG A 42 -8.42 -3.70 11.85
CA ARG A 42 -7.06 -3.53 11.31
C ARG A 42 -6.30 -4.84 11.49
N LYS A 43 -6.40 -5.73 10.50
CA LYS A 43 -5.42 -6.80 10.33
C LYS A 43 -4.03 -6.16 10.34
N SER A 44 -3.11 -6.70 11.13
CA SER A 44 -1.75 -6.18 11.16
C SER A 44 -1.19 -6.21 9.75
N LYS A 45 -0.61 -5.12 9.28
CA LYS A 45 0.00 -4.98 7.94
C LYS A 45 1.34 -5.74 7.84
N LYS A 46 1.47 -6.82 8.59
CA LYS A 46 2.63 -7.69 8.62
C LYS A 46 2.55 -8.58 7.40
N ASP A 47 3.64 -8.63 6.64
CA ASP A 47 3.76 -9.57 5.54
C ASP A 47 3.73 -11.00 6.08
N PRO A 48 3.11 -11.95 5.36
CA PRO A 48 3.00 -13.34 5.80
C PRO A 48 4.35 -14.10 5.91
N GLY A 49 5.50 -13.44 5.68
CA GLY A 49 6.83 -13.99 5.85
C GLY A 49 7.19 -15.09 4.84
N ILE A 50 8.45 -15.50 4.84
CA ILE A 50 8.93 -16.61 4.00
C ILE A 50 8.62 -17.95 4.69
N PRO A 51 7.83 -18.85 4.07
CA PRO A 51 7.51 -20.16 4.64
C PRO A 51 8.74 -21.05 4.86
N ASN A 52 8.70 -21.92 5.87
CA ASN A 52 9.83 -22.80 6.19
C ASN A 52 10.08 -23.95 5.21
N ASN A 53 9.04 -24.37 4.47
CA ASN A 53 9.15 -25.48 3.52
C ASN A 53 9.82 -25.07 2.20
N TRP A 54 10.20 -23.80 2.06
CA TRP A 54 10.82 -23.31 0.85
C TRP A 54 12.33 -23.64 0.89
N PRO A 55 12.85 -24.43 -0.07
CA PRO A 55 14.19 -25.02 0.02
C PRO A 55 15.32 -24.00 0.07
N PHE A 56 15.13 -22.83 -0.54
CA PHE A 56 16.14 -21.76 -0.61
C PHE A 56 15.89 -20.64 0.41
N LYS A 57 15.13 -20.90 1.47
CA LYS A 57 14.81 -19.91 2.51
C LYS A 57 16.07 -19.31 3.13
N GLU A 58 17.06 -20.13 3.44
CA GLU A 58 18.31 -19.68 4.05
C GLU A 58 19.12 -18.82 3.08
N GLU A 59 19.19 -19.22 1.81
CA GLU A 59 19.89 -18.46 0.77
C GLU A 59 19.27 -17.07 0.57
N LEU A 60 17.94 -16.97 0.53
CA LEU A 60 17.25 -15.68 0.39
C LEU A 60 17.42 -14.80 1.63
N LEU A 61 17.40 -15.37 2.83
CA LEU A 61 17.64 -14.60 4.06
C LEU A 61 19.06 -14.02 4.05
N ASN A 62 20.05 -14.82 3.66
CA ASN A 62 21.43 -14.37 3.53
C ASN A 62 21.58 -13.25 2.49
N GLU A 63 20.92 -13.37 1.34
CA GLU A 63 20.93 -12.35 0.28
C GLU A 63 20.31 -11.02 0.78
N VAL A 64 19.16 -11.09 1.46
CA VAL A 64 18.49 -9.92 2.04
C VAL A 64 19.36 -9.24 3.12
N GLU A 65 20.06 -10.02 3.95
CA GLU A 65 20.99 -9.48 4.93
C GLU A 65 22.17 -8.74 4.29
N LYS A 66 22.77 -9.31 3.25
CA LYS A 66 23.84 -8.66 2.48
C LYS A 66 23.38 -7.34 1.87
N GLN A 67 22.23 -7.35 1.19
CA GLN A 67 21.66 -6.13 0.59
C GLN A 67 21.39 -5.04 1.64
N ARG A 68 20.95 -5.43 2.84
CA ARG A 68 20.74 -4.49 3.95
C ARG A 68 22.06 -3.87 4.41
N GLN A 69 23.12 -4.68 4.55
CA GLN A 69 24.45 -4.19 4.95
C GLN A 69 25.00 -3.20 3.92
N GLU A 70 24.95 -3.55 2.63
CA GLU A 70 25.40 -2.68 1.53
C GLU A 70 24.63 -1.35 1.50
N ALA A 71 23.30 -1.40 1.62
CA ALA A 71 22.46 -0.21 1.65
C ALA A 71 22.75 0.68 2.89
N GLU A 72 23.08 0.10 4.03
CA GLU A 72 23.47 0.85 5.23
C GLU A 72 24.85 1.51 5.07
N GLU A 73 25.82 0.83 4.47
CA GLU A 73 27.13 1.39 4.14
C GLU A 73 27.03 2.53 3.13
N GLU A 74 26.26 2.37 2.06
CA GLU A 74 26.03 3.43 1.09
C GLU A 74 25.40 4.67 1.74
N LYS A 75 24.40 4.47 2.61
CA LYS A 75 23.78 5.57 3.35
C LYS A 75 24.79 6.29 4.23
N ARG A 76 25.72 5.57 4.88
CA ARG A 76 26.82 6.17 5.66
C ARG A 76 27.76 6.97 4.78
N LYS A 77 28.25 6.38 3.67
CA LYS A 77 29.12 7.05 2.69
C LYS A 77 28.46 8.32 2.12
N LYS A 78 27.17 8.26 1.74
CA LYS A 78 26.38 9.41 1.26
C LYS A 78 26.28 10.50 2.33
N LYS A 79 26.00 10.14 3.59
CA LYS A 79 25.97 11.10 4.71
C LYS A 79 27.33 11.77 4.94
N GLU A 80 28.42 11.02 4.87
CA GLU A 80 29.78 11.56 5.02
C GLU A 80 30.16 12.50 3.86
N MET A 81 29.87 12.13 2.62
CA MET A 81 30.10 13.00 1.46
C MET A 81 29.31 14.30 1.57
N ASN A 82 28.03 14.23 1.95
CA ASN A 82 27.21 15.42 2.15
C ASN A 82 27.72 16.31 3.29
N LYS A 83 28.24 15.71 4.38
CA LYS A 83 28.86 16.45 5.48
C LYS A 83 30.16 17.13 5.05
N LYS A 84 30.96 16.51 4.18
CA LYS A 84 32.19 17.10 3.61
C LYS A 84 31.86 18.26 2.66
N LYS A 85 30.88 18.10 1.76
CA LYS A 85 30.40 19.15 0.84
C LYS A 85 29.83 20.38 1.56
N LYS A 86 29.12 20.19 2.68
CA LYS A 86 28.61 21.30 3.50
C LYS A 86 29.71 22.05 4.27
N LYS A 87 30.88 21.44 4.46
CA LYS A 87 32.02 22.03 5.19
C LYS A 87 33.04 22.70 4.27
N SER A 88 32.98 22.50 2.96
CA SER A 88 33.79 23.27 2.00
C SER A 88 33.17 24.66 1.77
N PRO A 89 33.86 25.78 2.12
CA PRO A 89 33.33 27.14 2.01
C PRO A 89 33.49 27.72 0.59
N VAL A 90 33.10 26.98 -0.44
CA VAL A 90 33.20 27.45 -1.83
C VAL A 90 31.89 27.10 -2.55
N LYS A 91 31.21 28.11 -3.11
CA LYS A 91 29.93 28.07 -3.86
C LYS A 91 28.63 28.26 -3.04
N LYS A 92 28.50 29.38 -2.31
CA LYS A 92 27.19 29.92 -1.91
C LYS A 92 26.64 31.01 -2.86
N GLU A 93 27.33 31.31 -3.94
CA GLU A 93 27.02 32.49 -4.78
C GLU A 93 26.24 32.17 -6.08
N ALA A 94 26.01 30.89 -6.42
CA ALA A 94 25.47 30.52 -7.76
C ALA A 94 24.03 29.95 -7.76
N SER A 95 23.46 29.55 -6.63
CA SER A 95 22.15 28.85 -6.62
C SER A 95 20.93 29.73 -6.36
N VAL A 96 21.08 31.05 -6.18
CA VAL A 96 19.95 31.95 -5.91
C VAL A 96 19.26 32.42 -7.20
N LYS A 97 19.86 32.18 -8.39
CA LYS A 97 19.36 32.73 -9.65
C LYS A 97 18.49 31.79 -10.51
N GLU A 98 18.37 30.51 -10.16
CA GLU A 98 17.55 29.55 -10.94
C GLU A 98 16.20 29.20 -10.29
N GLU A 99 15.98 29.46 -8.99
CA GLU A 99 14.68 29.17 -8.35
C GLU A 99 13.59 30.22 -8.61
N GLU A 100 13.90 31.44 -9.06
CA GLU A 100 12.87 32.47 -9.34
C GLU A 100 12.20 32.36 -10.72
N VAL A 101 12.71 31.54 -11.64
CA VAL A 101 12.17 31.47 -13.01
C VAL A 101 11.12 30.35 -13.16
N ASP A 102 11.15 29.31 -12.32
CA ASP A 102 10.25 28.15 -12.41
C ASP A 102 8.89 28.37 -11.71
N SER A 103 8.82 29.29 -10.74
CA SER A 103 7.56 29.57 -10.00
C SER A 103 6.56 30.46 -10.75
N GLY A 104 6.97 31.08 -11.87
CA GLY A 104 6.12 32.01 -12.63
C GLY A 104 5.25 31.35 -13.71
N GLU A 105 5.61 30.15 -14.18
CA GLU A 105 4.88 29.50 -15.28
C GLU A 105 3.69 28.64 -14.80
N ALA A 106 3.75 28.10 -13.57
CA ALA A 106 2.70 27.22 -13.05
C ALA A 106 1.40 27.92 -12.60
N GLU A 107 1.40 29.25 -12.46
CA GLU A 107 0.21 30.00 -11.99
C GLU A 107 -0.71 30.45 -13.14
N ILE A 108 -0.25 30.37 -14.40
CA ILE A 108 -1.02 30.77 -15.58
C ILE A 108 -1.95 29.63 -16.07
N ASP A 109 -1.50 28.37 -16.02
CA ASP A 109 -2.27 27.22 -16.51
C ASP A 109 -3.51 26.86 -15.66
N ALA A 110 -3.52 27.21 -14.36
CA ALA A 110 -4.63 26.83 -13.48
C ALA A 110 -5.91 27.66 -13.67
N LYS A 111 -5.88 28.71 -14.51
CA LYS A 111 -7.00 29.63 -14.71
C LYS A 111 -7.75 29.40 -16.03
N GLU A 112 -7.20 28.60 -16.95
CA GLU A 112 -7.80 28.34 -18.27
C GLU A 112 -8.67 27.06 -18.33
N GLU A 113 -8.59 26.17 -17.32
CA GLU A 113 -9.41 24.94 -17.28
C GLU A 113 -10.79 25.09 -16.59
N SER A 114 -11.19 26.30 -16.18
CA SER A 114 -12.46 26.52 -15.45
C SER A 114 -13.54 27.33 -16.18
N GLU A 115 -13.47 27.48 -17.50
CA GLU A 115 -14.58 27.97 -18.34
C GLU A 115 -15.22 26.87 -19.20
#